data_AF-A0A7K6JKG0-F1
#
_entry.id   AF-A0A7K6JKG0-F1
#
_cell.length_a   1.000
_cell.length_b   1.000
_cell.length_c   1.000
_cell.angle_alpha   90.00
_cell.angle_beta   90.00
_cell.angle_gamma   90.00
#
_symmetry.space_group_name_H-M   'P 1'
#
loop_
_entity.id
_entity.type
_entity.pdbx_description
1 polymer ?
#
loop_
_entity_poly.entity_id
_entity_poly.type
_entity_poly.pdbx_seq_one_letter_code
_entity_poly.pdbx_strand_id
1 'polypeptide(L)'
;SDGLQATVVVKNPCKFPIEFYSLDFDEQYLEEEKILRVVLGSNYPKNFLMPARAMGETLPPEVLEDYEAQTKLRAQQAELKARIEAQSTAKATGKETPASRKTVTFYPEPLVKLMGDPISRAVMRHRGVDPSSETRRERQQRGIVVIVHGAPRAGKSAIAAALCYYYDADYLSIDTVVKEAIANE
;
A
#
# COMPACT_ATOMS: atom_id res chain seq x y z
N SER A 1 -30.74 1.61 -29.49
CA SER A 1 -31.23 2.99 -29.59
C SER A 1 -30.11 3.81 -30.17
N ASP A 2 -30.28 4.32 -31.38
CA ASP A 2 -29.25 5.14 -32.03
C ASP A 2 -29.12 6.44 -31.24
N GLY A 3 -27.94 6.67 -30.66
CA GLY A 3 -27.68 7.81 -29.79
C GLY A 3 -27.74 9.12 -30.58
N LEU A 4 -28.34 10.16 -29.97
CA LEU A 4 -28.29 11.52 -30.48
C LEU A 4 -26.87 12.08 -30.29
N GLN A 5 -26.16 12.32 -31.39
CA GLN A 5 -24.90 13.07 -31.37
C GLN A 5 -25.20 14.57 -31.45
N ALA A 6 -24.54 15.36 -30.59
CA ALA A 6 -24.61 16.81 -30.57
C ALA A 6 -23.21 17.40 -30.41
N THR A 7 -22.91 18.48 -31.14
CA THR A 7 -21.62 19.16 -31.07
C THR A 7 -21.71 20.35 -30.11
N VAL A 8 -20.80 20.42 -29.14
CA VAL A 8 -20.71 21.50 -28.15
C VAL A 8 -19.41 22.27 -28.37
N VAL A 9 -19.52 23.60 -28.51
CA VAL A 9 -18.36 24.49 -28.60
C VAL A 9 -18.14 25.14 -27.25
N VAL A 10 -16.98 24.89 -26.64
CA VAL A 10 -16.62 25.47 -25.35
C VAL A 10 -15.53 26.52 -25.53
N LYS A 11 -15.73 27.70 -24.95
CA LYS A 11 -14.73 28.77 -24.91
C LYS A 11 -14.25 28.94 -23.48
N ASN A 12 -12.93 28.92 -23.27
CA ASN A 12 -12.33 29.19 -21.97
C ASN A 12 -12.08 30.70 -21.81
N PRO A 13 -12.83 31.42 -20.94
CA PRO A 13 -12.60 32.84 -20.68
C PRO A 13 -11.48 33.10 -19.65
N CYS A 14 -10.91 32.06 -19.05
CA CYS A 14 -9.94 32.16 -17.96
C CYS A 14 -8.50 32.26 -18.46
N LYS A 15 -7.62 32.83 -17.63
CA LYS A 15 -6.17 32.97 -17.88
C LYS A 15 -5.37 31.69 -17.59
N PHE A 16 -6.02 30.66 -17.09
CA PHE A 16 -5.44 29.36 -16.81
C PHE A 16 -6.06 28.34 -17.78
N PRO A 17 -5.31 27.30 -18.14
CA PRO A 17 -5.82 26.31 -19.07
C PRO A 17 -6.94 25.51 -18.37
N ILE A 18 -7.95 25.05 -19.12
CA ILE A 18 -9.04 24.18 -18.62
C ILE A 18 -9.02 22.85 -19.38
N GLU A 19 -9.16 21.74 -18.66
CA GLU A 19 -9.25 20.38 -19.18
C GLU A 19 -10.64 19.80 -18.89
N PHE A 20 -11.21 19.11 -19.89
CA PHE A 20 -12.48 18.42 -19.77
C PHE A 20 -12.20 16.92 -19.72
N TYR A 21 -12.64 16.28 -18.65
CA TYR A 21 -12.57 14.83 -18.52
C TYR A 21 -13.98 14.24 -18.52
N SER A 22 -14.12 13.04 -19.07
CA SER A 22 -15.37 12.30 -19.07
C SER A 22 -15.11 10.83 -18.82
N LEU A 23 -15.60 10.31 -17.69
CA LEU A 23 -15.33 8.93 -17.28
C LEU A 23 -15.76 7.89 -18.33
N ASP A 24 -16.80 8.20 -19.11
CA ASP A 24 -17.39 7.25 -20.07
C ASP A 24 -16.88 7.42 -21.51
N PHE A 25 -16.32 8.58 -21.85
CA PHE A 25 -16.01 8.95 -23.25
C PHE A 25 -14.55 9.34 -23.47
N ASP A 26 -13.80 9.55 -22.39
CA ASP A 26 -12.40 9.93 -22.46
C ASP A 26 -11.53 8.67 -22.60
N GLU A 27 -10.95 8.49 -23.77
CA GLU A 27 -10.07 7.36 -24.08
C GLU A 27 -8.84 7.34 -23.14
N GLN A 28 -8.29 8.50 -22.79
CA GLN A 28 -7.16 8.59 -21.89
C GLN A 28 -7.53 8.08 -20.49
N TYR A 29 -8.68 8.49 -19.96
CA TYR A 29 -9.16 8.01 -18.66
C TYR A 29 -9.34 6.48 -18.65
N LEU A 30 -9.94 5.90 -19.70
CA LEU A 30 -10.17 4.46 -19.79
C LEU A 30 -8.87 3.65 -19.80
N GLU A 31 -7.84 4.15 -20.50
CA GLU A 31 -6.51 3.54 -20.49
C GLU A 31 -5.84 3.63 -19.13
N GLU A 32 -5.88 4.80 -18.49
CA GLU A 32 -5.31 5.00 -17.16
C GLU A 32 -6.00 4.13 -16.10
N GLU A 33 -7.32 4.00 -16.15
CA GLU A 33 -8.08 3.15 -15.23
C GLU A 33 -7.71 1.67 -15.40
N LYS A 34 -7.51 1.22 -16.65
CA LYS A 34 -7.06 -0.15 -16.93
C LYS A 34 -5.67 -0.40 -16.34
N ILE A 35 -4.75 0.56 -16.47
CA ILE A 35 -3.41 0.48 -15.88
C ILE A 35 -3.52 0.37 -14.35
N LEU A 36 -4.24 1.30 -13.71
CA LEU A 36 -4.39 1.34 -12.25
C LEU A 36 -5.03 0.05 -11.71
N ARG A 37 -6.01 -0.51 -12.43
CA ARG A 37 -6.66 -1.77 -12.08
C ARG A 37 -5.70 -2.96 -12.16
N VAL A 38 -4.80 -2.98 -13.14
CA VAL A 38 -3.77 -4.03 -13.23
C VAL A 38 -2.74 -3.87 -12.11
N VAL A 39 -2.27 -2.63 -11.89
CA VAL A 39 -1.20 -2.32 -10.94
C VAL A 39 -1.63 -2.59 -9.49
N LEU A 40 -2.82 -2.13 -9.09
CA LEU A 40 -3.35 -2.32 -7.73
C LEU A 40 -4.06 -3.68 -7.55
N GLY A 41 -4.50 -4.30 -8.64
CA GLY A 41 -5.10 -5.62 -8.67
C GLY A 41 -6.31 -5.76 -7.73
N SER A 42 -6.32 -6.84 -6.96
CA SER A 42 -7.38 -7.16 -5.98
C SER A 42 -7.48 -6.16 -4.83
N ASN A 43 -6.46 -5.34 -4.64
CA ASN A 43 -6.40 -4.31 -3.60
C ASN A 43 -6.77 -2.92 -4.14
N TYR A 44 -7.34 -2.79 -5.35
CA TYR A 44 -7.82 -1.51 -5.88
C TYR A 44 -8.86 -0.92 -4.92
N PRO A 45 -8.48 0.05 -4.07
CA PRO A 45 -9.40 0.59 -3.10
C PRO A 45 -10.37 1.50 -3.85
N LYS A 46 -11.62 1.61 -3.37
CA LYS A 46 -12.61 2.53 -3.96
C LYS A 46 -12.08 3.95 -4.07
N ASN A 47 -11.32 4.38 -3.07
CA ASN A 47 -10.72 5.71 -3.01
C ASN A 47 -9.23 5.55 -2.65
N PHE A 48 -8.37 6.26 -3.38
CA PHE A 48 -6.96 6.46 -3.04
C PHE A 48 -6.57 7.89 -3.42
N LEU A 49 -5.48 8.37 -2.83
CA LEU A 49 -4.95 9.70 -3.11
C LEU A 49 -3.83 9.58 -4.13
N MET A 50 -3.86 10.44 -5.15
CA MET A 50 -2.76 10.61 -6.09
C MET A 50 -2.12 11.99 -5.91
N PRO A 51 -0.85 12.15 -6.32
CA PRO A 51 -0.25 13.46 -6.50
C PRO A 51 -1.13 14.37 -7.35
N ALA A 52 -1.14 15.67 -7.03
CA ALA A 52 -1.77 16.66 -7.89
C ALA A 52 -1.06 16.64 -9.25
N ARG A 53 -1.85 16.60 -10.33
CA ARG A 53 -1.37 16.62 -11.71
C ARG A 53 -1.66 17.96 -12.35
N ALA A 54 -0.75 18.47 -13.16
CA ALA A 54 -1.04 19.54 -14.09
C ALA A 54 -1.89 19.01 -15.26
N MET A 55 -2.45 19.93 -16.03
CA MET A 55 -3.33 19.52 -17.12
C MET A 55 -2.57 18.79 -18.22
N GLY A 56 -3.16 17.72 -18.74
CA GLY A 56 -2.55 16.83 -19.71
C GLY A 56 -1.37 15.99 -19.18
N GLU A 57 -1.09 16.01 -17.87
CA GLU A 57 -0.11 15.09 -17.28
C GLU A 57 -0.68 13.68 -17.13
N THR A 58 0.12 12.69 -17.51
CA THR A 58 -0.23 11.28 -17.43
C THR A 58 -0.12 10.73 -16.00
N LEU A 59 -0.46 9.44 -15.83
CA LEU A 59 -0.19 8.71 -14.59
C LEU A 59 1.25 8.92 -14.09
N PRO A 60 1.47 8.94 -12.77
CA PRO A 60 2.82 8.99 -12.23
C PRO A 60 3.72 7.90 -12.81
N PRO A 61 4.99 8.20 -13.13
CA PRO A 61 5.94 7.24 -13.70
C PRO A 61 6.09 5.98 -12.86
N GLU A 62 5.98 6.07 -11.53
CA GLU A 62 6.05 4.89 -10.66
C GLU A 62 4.95 3.87 -10.96
N VAL A 63 3.77 4.33 -11.38
CA VAL A 63 2.64 3.47 -11.77
C VAL A 63 2.88 2.85 -13.14
N LEU A 64 3.40 3.64 -14.08
CA LEU A 64 3.70 3.19 -15.44
C LEU A 64 4.83 2.14 -15.46
N GLU A 65 5.91 2.38 -14.70
CA GLU A 65 7.03 1.46 -14.55
C GLU A 65 6.57 0.11 -13.96
N ASP A 66 5.75 0.13 -12.92
CA ASP A 66 5.21 -1.08 -12.31
C ASP A 66 4.29 -1.84 -13.28
N TYR A 67 3.47 -1.13 -14.05
CA TYR A 67 2.62 -1.74 -15.08
C TYR A 67 3.45 -2.44 -16.16
N GLU A 68 4.48 -1.78 -16.67
CA GLU A 68 5.40 -2.38 -17.64
C GLU A 68 6.13 -3.60 -17.07
N ALA A 69 6.64 -3.50 -15.84
CA ALA A 69 7.34 -4.58 -15.17
C ALA A 69 6.44 -5.81 -14.98
N GLN A 70 5.19 -5.60 -14.57
CA GLN A 70 4.20 -6.67 -14.46
C GLN A 70 3.87 -7.28 -15.82
N THR A 71 3.77 -6.47 -16.86
CA THR A 71 3.50 -6.93 -18.23
C THR A 71 4.65 -7.78 -18.76
N LYS A 72 5.90 -7.33 -18.57
CA LYS A 72 7.11 -8.08 -18.94
C LYS A 72 7.20 -9.41 -18.18
N LEU A 73 6.93 -9.41 -16.88
CA LEU A 73 6.91 -10.63 -16.06
C LEU A 73 5.85 -11.63 -16.55
N ARG A 74 4.63 -11.15 -16.84
CA ARG A 74 3.54 -12.00 -17.37
C ARG A 74 3.89 -12.58 -18.73
N ALA A 75 4.51 -11.80 -19.61
CA ALA A 75 4.96 -12.28 -20.91
C ALA A 75 6.01 -13.40 -20.77
N GLN A 76 7.02 -13.21 -19.91
CA GLN A 76 8.03 -14.24 -19.62
C GLN A 76 7.42 -15.50 -19.02
N GLN A 77 6.46 -15.34 -18.08
CA GLN A 77 5.75 -16.48 -17.51
C GLN A 77 4.91 -17.23 -18.54
N ALA A 78 4.24 -16.53 -19.46
CA ALA A 78 3.50 -17.15 -20.54
C ALA A 78 4.42 -17.90 -21.50
N GLU A 79 5.58 -17.35 -21.82
CA GLU A 79 6.59 -18.01 -22.66
C GLU A 79 7.15 -19.28 -21.99
N LEU A 80 7.47 -19.20 -20.69
CA LEU A 80 7.93 -20.36 -19.91
C LEU A 80 6.83 -21.43 -19.84
N LYS A 81 5.58 -21.04 -19.58
CA LYS A 81 4.43 -21.95 -19.57
C LYS A 81 4.21 -22.61 -20.94
N ALA A 82 4.26 -21.84 -22.03
CA ALA A 82 4.14 -22.39 -23.38
C ALA A 82 5.27 -23.38 -23.73
N ARG A 83 6.51 -23.10 -23.28
CA ARG A 83 7.64 -24.03 -23.44
C ARG A 83 7.47 -25.32 -22.62
N ILE A 84 6.92 -25.21 -21.40
CA ILE A 84 6.60 -26.36 -20.54
C ILE A 84 5.44 -27.17 -21.14
N GLU A 85 4.39 -26.51 -21.61
CA GLU A 85 3.20 -27.14 -22.22
C GLU A 85 3.54 -27.84 -23.55
N ALA A 86 4.46 -27.28 -24.33
CA ALA A 86 5.01 -27.94 -25.51
C ALA A 86 5.80 -29.23 -25.16
N GLN A 87 6.39 -29.30 -23.96
CA GLN A 87 7.07 -30.50 -23.44
C GLN A 87 6.13 -31.47 -22.72
N SER A 88 4.92 -31.06 -22.30
CA SER A 88 4.01 -31.86 -21.48
C SER A 88 2.87 -32.55 -22.24
N THR A 89 2.95 -32.68 -23.57
CA THR A 89 2.00 -33.52 -24.36
C THR A 89 2.22 -35.03 -24.18
N ALA A 90 2.99 -35.46 -23.17
CA ALA A 90 3.02 -36.84 -22.67
C ALA A 90 2.73 -36.88 -21.15
N LYS A 91 1.62 -37.54 -20.80
CA LYS A 91 1.12 -37.93 -19.46
C LYS A 91 0.28 -36.92 -18.64
N ALA A 92 -1.03 -37.15 -18.67
CA ALA A 92 -2.02 -36.87 -17.62
C ALA A 92 -1.78 -37.80 -16.39
N THR A 93 -2.23 -37.56 -15.14
CA THR A 93 -3.62 -37.37 -14.65
C THR A 93 -3.64 -37.15 -13.10
N GLY A 94 -4.63 -36.40 -12.56
CA GLY A 94 -5.26 -36.56 -11.20
C GLY A 94 -4.71 -35.71 -10.02
N LYS A 95 -5.43 -34.68 -9.50
CA LYS A 95 -6.47 -34.64 -8.40
C LYS A 95 -5.87 -34.91 -6.98
N GLU A 96 -6.06 -34.16 -5.86
CA GLU A 96 -7.12 -33.29 -5.30
C GLU A 96 -6.58 -32.26 -4.25
N THR A 97 -7.46 -31.35 -3.79
CA THR A 97 -7.32 -30.23 -2.81
C THR A 97 -7.16 -30.64 -1.33
N PRO A 98 -6.71 -29.73 -0.42
CA PRO A 98 -7.67 -29.21 0.58
C PRO A 98 -7.49 -27.74 1.07
N ALA A 99 -8.65 -27.14 1.38
CA ALA A 99 -9.02 -26.14 2.40
C ALA A 99 -8.03 -25.03 2.85
N SER A 100 -8.30 -23.79 2.39
CA SER A 100 -7.73 -22.54 2.95
C SER A 100 -8.57 -22.03 4.12
N ARG A 101 -7.94 -21.96 5.30
CA ARG A 101 -8.45 -21.43 6.57
C ARG A 101 -8.50 -19.90 6.49
N LYS A 102 -9.70 -19.30 6.44
CA LYS A 102 -9.89 -17.84 6.49
C LYS A 102 -9.64 -17.34 7.91
N THR A 103 -8.50 -16.68 8.12
CA THR A 103 -8.31 -15.74 9.23
C THR A 103 -8.63 -14.34 8.72
N VAL A 104 -9.74 -13.79 9.20
CA VAL A 104 -10.05 -12.36 9.06
C VAL A 104 -8.99 -11.62 9.87
N THR A 105 -8.03 -11.04 9.17
CA THR A 105 -7.06 -10.14 9.77
C THR A 105 -7.57 -8.71 9.59
N PHE A 106 -8.09 -8.19 10.69
CA PHE A 106 -8.30 -6.77 10.86
C PHE A 106 -6.92 -6.13 11.08
N TYR A 107 -6.46 -5.29 10.15
CA TYR A 107 -5.21 -4.55 10.31
C TYR A 107 -5.50 -3.06 10.38
N PRO A 108 -5.23 -2.40 11.52
CA PRO A 108 -4.78 -1.02 11.50
C PRO A 108 -3.28 -1.04 11.20
N GLU A 109 -2.87 -1.03 9.92
CA GLU A 109 -1.45 -0.98 9.54
C GLU A 109 -1.13 0.27 8.68
N PRO A 110 -0.76 1.42 9.29
CA PRO A 110 -0.65 2.67 8.54
C PRO A 110 0.70 2.95 7.87
N LEU A 111 1.75 2.12 7.98
CA LEU A 111 3.08 2.58 7.52
C LEU A 111 3.99 1.56 6.82
N VAL A 112 3.81 0.26 7.02
CA VAL A 112 4.68 -0.76 6.39
C VAL A 112 4.22 -1.07 4.95
N LYS A 113 2.92 -0.92 4.66
CA LYS A 113 2.37 -1.05 3.29
C LYS A 113 2.66 0.16 2.39
N LEU A 114 3.02 1.30 2.98
CA LEU A 114 3.25 2.58 2.30
C LEU A 114 4.57 2.62 1.50
N MET A 115 5.49 1.68 1.72
CA MET A 115 6.78 1.64 1.01
C MET A 115 6.77 0.76 -0.25
N GLY A 116 5.70 -0.01 -0.50
CA GLY A 116 5.67 -1.04 -1.53
C GLY A 116 4.75 -0.77 -2.72
N ASP A 117 3.68 0.02 -2.57
CA ASP A 117 2.77 0.29 -3.68
C ASP A 117 3.21 1.55 -4.48
N PRO A 118 3.03 1.54 -5.81
CA PRO A 118 3.52 2.62 -6.68
C PRO A 118 2.86 3.96 -6.42
N ILE A 119 1.62 3.97 -5.91
CA ILE A 119 0.88 5.20 -5.64
C ILE A 119 1.46 5.90 -4.40
N SER A 120 1.72 5.14 -3.34
CA SER A 120 2.39 5.64 -2.15
C SER A 120 3.78 6.18 -2.47
N ARG A 121 4.53 5.52 -3.36
CA ARG A 121 5.82 6.03 -3.86
C ARG A 121 5.66 7.36 -4.60
N ALA A 122 4.67 7.46 -5.48
CA ALA A 122 4.37 8.70 -6.21
C ALA A 122 3.99 9.86 -5.27
N VAL A 123 3.16 9.59 -4.25
CA VAL A 123 2.79 10.59 -3.23
C VAL A 123 4.01 11.03 -2.42
N MET A 124 4.89 10.10 -2.08
CA MET A 124 6.11 10.38 -1.31
C MET A 124 7.07 11.28 -2.09
N ARG A 125 7.32 10.95 -3.37
CA ARG A 125 8.12 11.79 -4.28
C ARG A 125 7.53 13.19 -4.44
N HIS A 126 6.22 13.29 -4.65
CA HIS A 126 5.55 14.59 -4.79
C HIS A 126 5.66 15.45 -3.52
N ARG A 127 5.76 14.83 -2.34
CA ARG A 127 5.95 15.51 -1.06
C ARG A 127 7.42 15.80 -0.72
N GLY A 128 8.36 15.46 -1.61
CA GLY A 128 9.79 15.62 -1.37
C GLY A 128 10.31 14.76 -0.21
N VAL A 129 9.67 13.61 0.05
CA VAL A 129 10.11 12.67 1.07
C VAL A 129 11.02 11.64 0.41
N ASP A 130 12.30 11.62 0.78
CA ASP A 130 13.25 10.67 0.21
C ASP A 130 13.13 9.29 0.87
N PRO A 131 13.03 8.19 0.07
CA PRO A 131 12.99 6.83 0.59
C PRO A 131 14.37 6.27 0.97
N SER A 132 15.46 6.96 0.60
CA SER A 132 16.77 6.30 0.43
C SER A 132 17.65 6.16 1.69
N SER A 133 17.63 7.03 2.72
CA SER A 133 18.46 6.75 3.92
C SER A 133 18.33 7.64 5.16
N GLU A 134 17.80 8.86 5.09
CA GLU A 134 17.76 9.74 6.28
C GLU A 134 16.55 9.46 7.19
N THR A 135 15.41 9.11 6.58
CA THR A 135 14.15 8.81 7.29
C THR A 135 14.09 7.43 7.95
N ARG A 136 14.92 6.45 7.55
CA ARG A 136 14.95 5.12 8.20
C ARG A 136 15.52 5.19 9.62
N ARG A 137 16.46 6.11 9.87
CA ARG A 137 17.04 6.35 11.20
C ARG A 137 16.14 7.21 12.09
N GLU A 138 15.33 8.10 11.52
CA GLU A 138 14.39 8.95 12.26
C GLU A 138 13.01 8.32 12.49
N ARG A 139 12.51 7.44 11.58
CA ARG A 139 11.19 6.77 11.75
C ARG A 139 11.20 5.63 12.75
N GLN A 140 12.33 4.97 12.98
CA GLN A 140 12.46 4.04 14.12
C GLN A 140 12.34 4.75 15.48
N GLN A 141 12.39 6.09 15.51
CA GLN A 141 12.30 6.89 16.73
C GLN A 141 10.92 7.52 16.98
N ARG A 142 9.85 7.03 16.33
CA ARG A 142 8.48 7.43 16.70
C ARG A 142 7.74 6.30 17.40
N GLY A 143 8.34 5.80 18.48
CA GLY A 143 7.64 5.04 19.50
C GLY A 143 6.93 5.99 20.46
N ILE A 144 5.76 5.60 20.96
CA ILE A 144 5.13 6.28 22.09
C ILE A 144 5.60 5.57 23.35
N VAL A 145 6.20 6.31 24.28
CA VAL A 145 6.54 5.79 25.61
C VAL A 145 5.43 6.19 26.58
N VAL A 146 4.81 5.20 27.21
CA VAL A 146 3.77 5.42 28.22
C VAL A 146 4.37 5.21 29.60
N ILE A 147 4.39 6.27 30.42
CA ILE A 147 4.93 6.22 31.79
C ILE A 147 3.76 6.14 32.78
N VAL A 148 3.64 5.02 33.48
CA VAL A 148 2.60 4.82 34.52
C VAL A 148 3.20 5.09 35.90
N HIS A 149 2.84 6.21 36.51
CA HIS A 149 3.31 6.63 37.83
C HIS A 149 2.18 6.72 38.86
N GLY A 150 2.51 6.77 40.16
CA GLY A 150 1.52 6.79 41.25
C GLY A 150 2.02 6.21 42.56
N ALA A 151 1.21 6.23 43.62
CA ALA A 151 1.57 5.72 44.94
C ALA A 151 1.84 4.19 44.96
N PRO A 152 2.71 3.68 45.85
CA PRO A 152 2.95 2.24 46.00
C PRO A 152 1.62 1.47 46.17
N ARG A 153 1.52 0.28 45.55
CA ARG A 153 0.30 -0.58 45.54
C ARG A 153 -0.95 -0.01 44.86
N ALA A 154 -0.88 1.15 44.17
CA ALA A 154 -1.99 1.72 43.40
C ALA A 154 -2.35 0.94 42.11
N GLY A 155 -1.90 -0.31 41.93
CA GLY A 155 -2.24 -1.12 40.76
C GLY A 155 -1.52 -0.77 39.45
N LYS A 156 -0.49 0.09 39.49
CA LYS A 156 0.28 0.53 38.30
C LYS A 156 0.75 -0.62 37.40
N SER A 157 1.29 -1.68 38.01
CA SER A 157 1.80 -2.84 37.28
C SER A 157 0.69 -3.59 36.54
N ALA A 158 -0.51 -3.66 37.11
CA ALA A 158 -1.66 -4.30 36.46
C ALA A 158 -2.16 -3.47 35.26
N ILE A 159 -2.21 -2.15 35.40
CA ILE A 159 -2.60 -1.24 34.31
C ILE A 159 -1.55 -1.26 33.19
N ALA A 160 -0.27 -1.20 33.54
CA ALA A 160 0.82 -1.26 32.57
C ALA A 160 0.82 -2.60 31.81
N ALA A 161 0.63 -3.73 32.50
CA ALA A 161 0.51 -5.03 31.85
C ALA A 161 -0.69 -5.11 30.88
N ALA A 162 -1.83 -4.52 31.24
CA ALA A 162 -2.99 -4.45 30.37
C ALA A 162 -2.74 -3.59 29.13
N LEU A 163 -2.04 -2.45 29.28
CA LEU A 163 -1.65 -1.59 28.17
C LEU A 163 -0.65 -2.30 27.23
N CYS A 164 0.32 -3.02 27.78
CA CYS A 164 1.28 -3.82 27.01
C CYS A 164 0.57 -4.90 26.19
N TYR A 165 -0.41 -5.59 26.77
CA TYR A 165 -1.21 -6.58 26.04
C TYR A 165 -2.06 -5.93 24.93
N TYR A 166 -2.66 -4.77 25.19
CA TYR A 166 -3.54 -4.10 24.22
C TYR A 166 -2.78 -3.52 23.03
N TYR A 167 -1.60 -2.94 23.26
CA TYR A 167 -0.80 -2.28 22.23
C TYR A 167 0.33 -3.16 21.66
N ASP A 168 0.45 -4.41 22.09
CA ASP A 168 1.58 -5.31 21.77
C ASP A 168 2.93 -4.62 22.02
N ALA A 169 3.08 -4.10 23.25
CA ALA A 169 4.23 -3.27 23.64
C ALA A 169 5.08 -3.92 24.73
N ASP A 170 6.38 -3.59 24.72
CA ASP A 170 7.32 -4.04 25.74
C ASP A 170 7.02 -3.41 27.11
N TYR A 171 7.15 -4.21 28.17
CA TYR A 171 6.95 -3.79 29.56
C TYR A 171 8.29 -3.65 30.28
N LEU A 172 8.60 -2.44 30.78
CA LEU A 172 9.79 -2.18 31.58
C LEU A 172 9.41 -1.66 32.97
N SER A 173 9.94 -2.30 34.01
CA SER A 173 9.73 -1.92 35.42
C SER A 173 11.07 -1.64 36.08
N ILE A 174 11.22 -0.41 36.62
CA ILE A 174 12.43 0.03 37.32
C ILE A 174 12.73 -0.89 38.51
N ASP A 175 11.69 -1.25 39.29
CA ASP A 175 11.84 -2.14 40.45
C ASP A 175 12.44 -3.51 40.06
N THR A 176 12.17 -4.00 38.85
CA THR A 176 12.70 -5.28 38.36
C THR A 176 14.17 -5.13 37.99
N VAL A 177 14.52 -4.09 37.23
CA VAL A 177 15.90 -3.79 36.83
C VAL A 177 16.80 -3.59 38.06
N VAL A 178 16.31 -2.87 39.07
CA VAL A 178 17.06 -2.63 40.31
C VAL A 178 17.25 -3.93 41.10
N LYS A 179 16.23 -4.78 41.19
CA LYS A 179 16.35 -6.09 41.88
C LYS A 179 17.34 -7.01 41.19
N GLU A 180 17.33 -7.05 39.86
CA GLU A 180 18.28 -7.84 39.07
C GLU A 180 19.71 -7.32 39.24
N ALA A 181 19.91 -6.00 39.29
CA ALA A 181 21.22 -5.42 39.54
C ALA A 181 21.79 -5.79 40.92
N ILE A 182 20.96 -5.75 41.97
CA ILE A 182 21.38 -6.11 43.34
C ILE A 182 21.63 -7.62 43.48
N ALA A 183 20.88 -8.46 42.75
CA ALA A 183 21.04 -9.91 42.82
C ALA A 183 22.27 -10.43 42.04
N ASN A 184 22.85 -9.61 41.17
CA ASN A 184 24.03 -9.92 40.36
C ASN A 184 25.34 -9.34 40.93
N GLU A 185 25.31 -8.77 42.14
CA GLU A 185 26.48 -8.53 43.00
C GLU A 185 26.79 -9.76 43.86
#